data_AF-A0A3L7Z4Z0-F1
#
_entry.id   AF-A0A3L7Z4Z0-F1
#
_cell.length_a   1.000
_cell.length_b   1.000
_cell.length_c   1.000
_cell.angle_alpha   90.00
_cell.angle_beta   90.00
_cell.angle_gamma   90.00
#
_symmetry.space_group_name_H-M   'P 1'
#
loop_
_entity.id
_entity.type
_entity.pdbx_description
1 polymer ?
#
loop_
_entity_poly.entity_id
_entity_poly.type
_entity_poly.pdbx_seq_one_letter_code
_entity_poly.pdbx_strand_id
1 'polypeptide(L)'
;MNTFNKILSRVTLVLGVTFMSAFQLHADDWKEIMYADPTIFVENGKYYLTGTRNQEPQGFAILESTDLEHWTVPDGSSLQLILRKGDRTYGEKGFWAPQYFKDKRTYYFTYTANEQTVIASSKSVFGPFRQKEVKPIDASAKNIDSFLFKDDDGKYYLYHVRFNKGNYLWVAEFDIKKGSIKPETLKQCMDCTEPWEKTPNYKSAPVMEGPTVMKWDGVYYLFYSANHFMNIDYSVGYATASSPFGPWKKHPNSPIIHRSLVGENGSGHGDVFKGLDGKYYYVYHVHRSDSTVSPRKTRIVPLILKKGNDGIYNITVDKEHVIKPMWK
;
A
#
# COMPACT_ATOMS: atom_id res chain seq x y z
N MET A 1 -68.64 -25.70 69.86
CA MET A 1 -67.19 -26.01 69.72
C MET A 1 -66.69 -25.29 68.48
N ASN A 2 -65.73 -24.36 68.67
CA ASN A 2 -64.61 -23.94 67.79
C ASN A 2 -64.75 -24.23 66.27
N THR A 3 -64.42 -23.34 65.31
CA THR A 3 -63.27 -22.42 65.25
C THR A 3 -63.28 -21.66 63.90
N PHE A 4 -62.76 -20.41 63.91
CA PHE A 4 -61.88 -19.76 62.91
C PHE A 4 -62.32 -19.39 61.47
N ASN A 5 -62.27 -18.06 61.22
CA ASN A 5 -61.51 -17.31 60.20
C ASN A 5 -61.55 -17.72 58.71
N LYS A 6 -61.89 -16.76 57.83
CA LYS A 6 -60.92 -15.93 57.08
C LYS A 6 -61.60 -14.93 56.14
N ILE A 7 -61.21 -13.67 56.29
CA ILE A 7 -61.46 -12.57 55.34
C ILE A 7 -60.49 -12.75 54.16
N LEU A 8 -61.01 -12.78 52.93
CA LEU A 8 -60.19 -12.84 51.72
C LEU A 8 -60.20 -11.48 51.02
N SER A 9 -59.12 -10.72 51.17
CA SER A 9 -58.84 -9.50 50.40
C SER A 9 -58.49 -9.87 48.95
N ARG A 10 -59.25 -9.35 47.98
CA ARG A 10 -58.88 -9.43 46.56
C ARG A 10 -57.84 -8.35 46.26
N VAL A 11 -56.61 -8.77 46.00
CA VAL A 11 -55.56 -7.93 45.40
C VAL A 11 -55.64 -8.11 43.89
N THR A 12 -56.04 -7.06 43.17
CA THR A 12 -56.01 -7.04 41.70
C THR A 12 -54.60 -6.62 41.25
N LEU A 13 -53.83 -7.57 40.73
CA LEU A 13 -52.51 -7.34 40.15
C LEU A 13 -52.68 -6.76 38.73
N VAL A 14 -52.35 -5.48 38.54
CA VAL A 14 -52.26 -4.86 37.22
C VAL A 14 -50.87 -5.13 36.66
N LEU A 15 -50.77 -6.06 35.71
CA LEU A 15 -49.55 -6.28 34.91
C LEU A 15 -49.45 -5.19 33.84
N GLY A 16 -48.67 -4.15 34.12
CA GLY A 16 -48.23 -3.19 33.10
C GLY A 16 -47.13 -3.82 32.25
N VAL A 17 -47.43 -4.16 31.00
CA VAL A 17 -46.43 -4.57 30.01
C VAL A 17 -45.79 -3.31 29.43
N THR A 18 -44.64 -2.92 29.96
CA THR A 18 -43.78 -1.92 29.33
C THR A 18 -43.08 -2.54 28.12
N PHE A 19 -43.49 -2.14 26.92
CA PHE A 19 -42.73 -2.39 25.68
C PHE A 19 -41.45 -1.55 25.72
N MET A 20 -40.33 -2.14 26.15
CA MET A 20 -39.01 -1.59 25.86
C MET A 20 -38.68 -1.90 24.39
N SER A 21 -38.80 -0.91 23.53
CA SER A 21 -38.17 -0.95 22.20
C SER A 21 -36.66 -0.96 22.41
N ALA A 22 -36.04 -2.14 22.27
CA ALA A 22 -34.59 -2.27 22.15
C ALA A 22 -34.17 -1.60 20.83
N PHE A 23 -33.63 -0.39 20.92
CA PHE A 23 -32.78 0.12 19.84
C PHE A 23 -31.53 -0.74 19.84
N GLN A 24 -31.51 -1.74 18.96
CA GLN A 24 -30.28 -2.42 18.62
C GLN A 24 -29.44 -1.41 17.85
N LEU A 25 -28.53 -0.74 18.55
CA LEU A 25 -27.40 -0.07 17.92
C LEU A 25 -26.69 -1.15 17.12
N HIS A 26 -26.92 -1.19 15.81
CA HIS A 26 -26.02 -1.89 14.91
C HIS A 26 -24.66 -1.22 15.10
N ALA A 27 -23.73 -1.91 15.74
CA ALA A 27 -22.33 -1.54 15.62
C ALA A 27 -22.03 -1.48 14.12
N ASP A 28 -21.55 -0.35 13.62
CA ASP A 28 -21.16 -0.27 12.22
C ASP A 28 -20.04 -1.30 11.98
N ASP A 29 -20.30 -2.29 11.12
CA ASP A 29 -19.42 -3.43 10.80
C ASP A 29 -18.17 -3.01 9.98
N TRP A 30 -17.44 -2.02 10.45
CA TRP A 30 -16.16 -1.60 9.90
C TRP A 30 -15.13 -2.73 10.01
N LYS A 31 -14.40 -2.99 8.92
CA LYS A 31 -13.37 -4.05 8.85
C LYS A 31 -12.02 -3.47 8.52
N GLU A 32 -10.95 -4.02 9.07
CA GLU A 32 -9.59 -3.65 8.64
C GLU A 32 -9.40 -3.93 7.15
N ILE A 33 -8.66 -3.07 6.46
CA ILE A 33 -8.35 -3.25 5.05
C ILE A 33 -7.25 -4.31 4.89
N MET A 34 -7.55 -5.35 4.09
CA MET A 34 -6.70 -6.52 3.88
C MET A 34 -5.95 -6.45 2.54
N TYR A 35 -5.45 -5.27 2.18
CA TYR A 35 -4.62 -5.08 0.99
C TYR A 35 -3.15 -5.09 1.40
N ALA A 36 -2.40 -5.96 0.73
CA ALA A 36 -0.96 -5.90 0.80
C ALA A 36 -0.40 -4.98 -0.28
N ASP A 37 0.87 -4.63 -0.17
CA ASP A 37 1.57 -3.80 -1.15
C ASP A 37 0.75 -2.55 -1.57
N PRO A 38 0.19 -1.79 -0.59
CA PRO A 38 -0.79 -0.74 -0.88
C PRO A 38 -0.17 0.51 -1.51
N THR A 39 -0.98 1.23 -2.28
CA THR A 39 -0.70 2.59 -2.76
C THR A 39 -1.94 3.47 -2.53
N ILE A 40 -1.71 4.75 -2.25
CA ILE A 40 -2.76 5.76 -2.11
C ILE A 40 -2.52 6.88 -3.14
N PHE A 41 -3.53 7.13 -3.97
CA PHE A 41 -3.57 8.28 -4.87
C PHE A 41 -4.47 9.37 -4.29
N VAL A 42 -4.04 10.63 -4.37
CA VAL A 42 -4.78 11.77 -3.77
C VAL A 42 -5.20 12.73 -4.87
N GLU A 43 -6.50 12.97 -5.00
CA GLU A 43 -7.04 13.90 -5.98
C GLU A 43 -8.48 14.35 -5.62
N ASN A 44 -8.87 15.56 -6.04
CA ASN A 44 -10.23 16.09 -5.91
C ASN A 44 -10.78 16.04 -4.46
N GLY A 45 -9.92 16.28 -3.47
CA GLY A 45 -10.33 16.26 -2.06
C GLY A 45 -10.57 14.85 -1.48
N LYS A 46 -10.11 13.80 -2.17
CA LYS A 46 -10.24 12.40 -1.73
C LYS A 46 -8.92 11.65 -1.80
N TYR A 47 -8.88 10.56 -1.05
CA TYR A 47 -7.88 9.51 -1.10
C TYR A 47 -8.44 8.30 -1.82
N TYR A 48 -7.61 7.62 -2.62
CA TYR A 48 -7.96 6.40 -3.35
C TYR A 48 -6.95 5.31 -3.04
N LEU A 49 -7.38 4.24 -2.36
CA LEU A 49 -6.52 3.12 -1.94
C LEU A 49 -6.75 1.90 -2.83
N THR A 50 -5.65 1.27 -3.21
CA THR A 50 -5.64 -0.06 -3.83
C THR A 50 -4.44 -0.86 -3.31
N GLY A 51 -4.36 -2.14 -3.63
CA GLY A 51 -3.24 -3.00 -3.28
C GLY A 51 -3.46 -4.44 -3.73
N THR A 52 -2.46 -5.28 -3.48
CA THR A 52 -2.50 -6.73 -3.69
C THR A 52 -3.61 -7.37 -2.86
N ARG A 53 -4.57 -8.01 -3.53
CA ARG A 53 -5.71 -8.71 -2.88
C ARG A 53 -5.53 -10.22 -2.73
N ASN A 54 -4.85 -10.87 -3.68
CA ASN A 54 -4.72 -12.34 -3.76
C ASN A 54 -6.06 -13.11 -3.66
N GLN A 55 -7.14 -12.60 -4.26
CA GLN A 55 -8.45 -13.24 -4.26
C GLN A 55 -9.13 -13.11 -5.62
N GLU A 56 -10.05 -14.03 -5.95
CA GLU A 56 -10.87 -13.94 -7.16
C GLU A 56 -11.97 -12.86 -7.04
N PRO A 57 -12.35 -12.20 -8.14
CA PRO A 57 -11.67 -12.22 -9.43
C PRO A 57 -10.28 -11.56 -9.32
N GLN A 58 -9.28 -12.15 -9.99
CA GLN A 58 -7.93 -11.55 -10.07
C GLN A 58 -7.97 -10.12 -10.62
N GLY A 59 -7.22 -9.23 -9.99
CA GLY A 59 -7.18 -7.81 -10.32
C GLY A 59 -7.10 -6.93 -9.08
N PHE A 60 -7.34 -5.65 -9.29
CA PHE A 60 -7.21 -4.62 -8.26
C PHE A 60 -8.55 -3.93 -8.04
N ALA A 61 -8.86 -3.69 -6.77
CA ALA A 61 -10.03 -2.95 -6.36
C ALA A 61 -9.65 -1.56 -5.86
N ILE A 62 -10.62 -0.67 -5.75
CA ILE A 62 -10.44 0.68 -5.22
C ILE A 62 -11.36 0.91 -4.02
N LEU A 63 -10.81 1.60 -3.02
CA LEU A 63 -11.55 2.20 -1.93
C LEU A 63 -11.29 3.72 -1.96
N GLU A 64 -12.24 4.51 -1.48
CA GLU A 64 -12.07 5.96 -1.32
C GLU A 64 -12.29 6.42 0.12
N SER A 65 -11.64 7.50 0.51
CA SER A 65 -11.75 8.12 1.84
C SER A 65 -11.53 9.63 1.75
N THR A 66 -11.98 10.37 2.77
CA THR A 66 -11.66 11.79 2.96
C THR A 66 -10.83 12.05 4.22
N ASP A 67 -10.60 11.03 5.06
CA ASP A 67 -9.99 11.17 6.39
C ASP A 67 -8.85 10.16 6.67
N LEU A 68 -8.56 9.24 5.74
CA LEU A 68 -7.59 8.14 5.87
C LEU A 68 -7.99 7.02 6.86
N GLU A 69 -9.02 7.22 7.65
CA GLU A 69 -9.48 6.26 8.67
C GLU A 69 -10.64 5.42 8.16
N HIS A 70 -11.62 6.07 7.54
CA HIS A 70 -12.87 5.48 7.08
C HIS A 70 -12.89 5.44 5.56
N TRP A 71 -12.97 4.22 5.02
CA TRP A 71 -12.92 3.95 3.59
C TRP A 71 -14.22 3.30 3.11
N THR A 72 -14.68 3.67 1.92
CA THR A 72 -15.89 3.08 1.32
C THR A 72 -15.61 2.65 -0.11
N VAL A 73 -16.44 1.74 -0.61
CA VAL A 73 -16.52 1.52 -2.07
C VAL A 73 -17.10 2.77 -2.75
N PRO A 74 -16.56 3.24 -3.89
CA PRO A 74 -16.96 4.53 -4.47
C PRO A 74 -18.43 4.66 -4.86
N ASP A 75 -19.10 3.57 -5.21
CA ASP A 75 -20.51 3.55 -5.60
C ASP A 75 -21.47 3.11 -4.48
N GLY A 76 -20.94 2.87 -3.28
CA GLY A 76 -21.70 2.40 -2.11
C GLY A 76 -22.35 1.02 -2.26
N SER A 77 -22.05 0.27 -3.33
CA SER A 77 -22.75 -0.98 -3.67
C SER A 77 -21.89 -2.22 -3.44
N SER A 78 -20.77 -2.33 -4.15
CA SER A 78 -19.95 -3.54 -4.17
C SER A 78 -18.51 -3.20 -4.51
N LEU A 79 -17.60 -4.11 -4.20
CA LEU A 79 -16.18 -3.91 -4.44
C LEU A 79 -15.89 -3.74 -5.95
N GLN A 80 -15.59 -2.51 -6.36
CA GLN A 80 -15.29 -2.19 -7.75
C GLN A 80 -13.88 -2.64 -8.12
N LEU A 81 -13.75 -3.52 -9.12
CA LEU A 81 -12.47 -3.80 -9.77
C LEU A 81 -12.15 -2.71 -10.80
N ILE A 82 -11.08 -1.96 -10.54
CA ILE A 82 -10.52 -0.96 -11.47
C ILE A 82 -9.67 -1.61 -12.56
N LEU A 83 -9.16 -2.81 -12.33
CA LEU A 83 -8.40 -3.61 -13.27
C LEU A 83 -8.72 -5.07 -13.01
N ARG A 84 -8.99 -5.85 -14.06
CA ARG A 84 -9.37 -7.26 -13.95
C ARG A 84 -8.64 -8.12 -14.98
N LYS A 85 -8.19 -9.30 -14.57
CA LYS A 85 -7.65 -10.34 -15.45
C LYS A 85 -8.56 -10.59 -16.65
N GLY A 86 -7.98 -10.62 -17.85
CA GLY A 86 -8.70 -10.89 -19.10
C GLY A 86 -9.43 -9.69 -19.71
N ASP A 87 -9.50 -8.54 -19.03
CA ASP A 87 -10.11 -7.31 -19.58
C ASP A 87 -9.07 -6.42 -20.27
N ARG A 88 -8.45 -6.95 -21.35
CA ARG A 88 -7.34 -6.28 -22.05
C ARG A 88 -6.17 -5.90 -21.13
N THR A 89 -5.84 -6.77 -20.20
CA THR A 89 -4.75 -6.63 -19.22
C THR A 89 -3.80 -7.82 -19.33
N TYR A 90 -2.49 -7.59 -19.25
CA TYR A 90 -1.51 -8.66 -19.23
C TYR A 90 -1.56 -9.44 -17.90
N GLY A 91 -1.36 -10.75 -18.02
CA GLY A 91 -1.18 -11.66 -16.89
C GLY A 91 -2.38 -12.57 -16.61
N GLU A 92 -2.06 -13.76 -16.10
CA GLU A 92 -2.99 -14.80 -15.67
C GLU A 92 -2.99 -15.01 -14.15
N LYS A 93 -1.93 -14.60 -13.45
CA LYS A 93 -1.78 -14.77 -12.00
C LYS A 93 -0.81 -13.75 -11.42
N GLY A 94 -0.81 -13.65 -10.09
CA GLY A 94 0.17 -12.87 -9.36
C GLY A 94 0.03 -11.37 -9.58
N PHE A 95 -1.20 -10.87 -9.51
CA PHE A 95 -1.52 -9.44 -9.60
C PHE A 95 -1.10 -8.74 -8.30
N TRP A 96 0.09 -8.14 -8.31
CA TRP A 96 0.74 -7.59 -7.12
C TRP A 96 1.20 -6.14 -7.30
N ALA A 97 1.44 -5.47 -6.17
CA ALA A 97 2.19 -4.22 -6.05
C ALA A 97 1.79 -3.15 -7.08
N PRO A 98 0.53 -2.67 -7.02
CA PRO A 98 0.08 -1.62 -7.93
C PRO A 98 0.66 -0.26 -7.54
N GLN A 99 0.79 0.61 -8.53
CA GLN A 99 1.04 2.04 -8.35
C GLN A 99 0.08 2.85 -9.23
N TYR A 100 -0.52 3.89 -8.66
CA TYR A 100 -1.22 4.92 -9.41
C TYR A 100 -0.28 6.03 -9.86
N PHE A 101 -0.39 6.45 -11.11
CA PHE A 101 0.36 7.59 -11.63
C PHE A 101 -0.51 8.42 -12.58
N LYS A 102 -0.55 9.74 -12.42
CA LYS A 102 -1.30 10.62 -13.34
C LYS A 102 -0.34 11.49 -14.15
N ASP A 103 -0.48 11.46 -15.47
CA ASP A 103 0.11 12.47 -16.35
C ASP A 103 -0.99 13.14 -17.17
N LYS A 104 -1.14 14.45 -16.96
CA LYS A 104 -2.17 15.30 -17.60
C LYS A 104 -3.59 14.76 -17.34
N ARG A 105 -4.26 14.27 -18.38
CA ARG A 105 -5.65 13.75 -18.34
C ARG A 105 -5.70 12.21 -18.41
N THR A 106 -4.58 11.54 -18.17
CA THR A 106 -4.51 10.07 -18.21
C THR A 106 -4.05 9.56 -16.87
N TYR A 107 -4.80 8.58 -16.35
CA TYR A 107 -4.38 7.77 -15.22
C TYR A 107 -3.65 6.56 -15.79
N TYR A 108 -2.47 6.31 -15.27
CA TYR A 108 -1.69 5.11 -15.48
C TYR A 108 -1.75 4.28 -14.22
N PHE A 109 -1.74 2.97 -14.43
CA PHE A 109 -1.76 1.99 -13.37
C PHE A 109 -0.68 0.97 -13.71
N THR A 110 0.40 0.97 -12.94
CA THR A 110 1.45 -0.04 -13.08
C THR A 110 1.24 -1.12 -12.05
N TYR A 111 1.57 -2.36 -12.39
CA TYR A 111 1.39 -3.51 -11.50
C TYR A 111 2.29 -4.66 -11.94
N THR A 112 2.39 -5.69 -11.11
CA THR A 112 3.02 -6.96 -11.45
C THR A 112 1.97 -7.99 -11.85
N ALA A 113 2.18 -8.75 -12.92
CA ALA A 113 1.49 -10.01 -13.17
C ALA A 113 2.40 -11.01 -13.90
N ASN A 114 2.30 -12.29 -13.55
CA ASN A 114 3.22 -13.34 -14.02
C ASN A 114 4.70 -13.00 -13.83
N GLU A 115 5.04 -12.30 -12.73
CA GLU A 115 6.39 -11.77 -12.47
C GLU A 115 6.92 -10.91 -13.64
N GLN A 116 6.04 -10.08 -14.18
CA GLN A 116 6.37 -9.01 -15.09
C GLN A 116 5.67 -7.74 -14.64
N THR A 117 6.38 -6.61 -14.71
CA THR A 117 5.80 -5.28 -14.59
C THR A 117 4.99 -4.94 -15.83
N VAL A 118 3.85 -4.30 -15.62
CA VAL A 118 2.85 -3.99 -16.63
C VAL A 118 2.39 -2.55 -16.41
N ILE A 119 2.05 -1.85 -17.50
CA ILE A 119 1.37 -0.56 -17.46
C ILE A 119 0.04 -0.64 -18.21
N ALA A 120 -1.02 -0.18 -17.56
CA ALA A 120 -2.34 0.03 -18.14
C ALA A 120 -2.77 1.49 -17.95
N SER A 121 -3.82 1.93 -18.65
CA SER A 121 -4.29 3.31 -18.54
C SER A 121 -5.80 3.44 -18.57
N SER A 122 -6.30 4.54 -18.01
CA SER A 122 -7.71 4.95 -18.01
C SER A 122 -7.84 6.47 -18.12
N LYS A 123 -9.04 6.93 -18.44
CA LYS A 123 -9.46 8.35 -18.36
C LYS A 123 -10.17 8.69 -17.05
N SER A 124 -10.38 7.68 -16.20
CA SER A 124 -10.98 7.81 -14.87
C SER A 124 -10.09 7.13 -13.84
N VAL A 125 -10.00 7.72 -12.64
CA VAL A 125 -9.34 7.10 -11.47
C VAL A 125 -9.99 5.75 -11.12
N PHE A 126 -11.27 5.59 -11.43
CA PHE A 126 -12.07 4.37 -11.21
C PHE A 126 -11.93 3.32 -12.33
N GLY A 127 -10.96 3.48 -13.24
CA GLY A 127 -10.77 2.54 -14.34
C GLY A 127 -11.94 2.54 -15.34
N PRO A 128 -12.16 1.42 -16.05
CA PRO A 128 -11.30 0.25 -16.09
C PRO A 128 -9.93 0.58 -16.71
N PHE A 129 -8.85 0.17 -16.07
CA PHE A 129 -7.50 0.27 -16.59
C PHE A 129 -7.26 -0.85 -17.60
N ARG A 130 -6.94 -0.45 -18.84
CA ARG A 130 -6.75 -1.39 -19.96
C ARG A 130 -5.48 -1.07 -20.73
N GLN A 131 -4.96 -2.08 -21.41
CA GLN A 131 -3.89 -1.93 -22.38
C GLN A 131 -4.45 -1.86 -23.80
N LYS A 132 -3.82 -1.01 -24.62
CA LYS A 132 -4.09 -1.01 -26.07
C LYS A 132 -3.58 -2.30 -26.70
N GLU A 133 -2.34 -2.65 -26.37
CA GLU A 133 -1.65 -3.89 -26.71
C GLU A 133 -1.30 -4.62 -25.40
N VAL A 134 -1.72 -5.88 -25.27
CA VAL A 134 -1.57 -6.65 -24.03
C VAL A 134 -0.16 -7.24 -23.96
N LYS A 135 0.73 -6.60 -23.21
CA LYS A 135 2.14 -6.99 -23.06
C LYS A 135 2.74 -6.48 -21.74
N PRO A 136 3.83 -7.08 -21.23
CA PRO A 136 4.57 -6.48 -20.13
C PRO A 136 5.35 -5.26 -20.61
N ILE A 137 5.80 -4.43 -19.68
CA ILE A 137 6.70 -3.30 -19.96
C ILE A 137 8.01 -3.78 -20.58
N ASP A 138 8.50 -4.90 -20.07
CA ASP A 138 9.77 -5.51 -20.48
C ASP A 138 9.74 -7.01 -20.23
N ALA A 139 9.95 -7.79 -21.29
CA ALA A 139 9.95 -9.25 -21.26
C ALA A 139 11.37 -9.87 -21.25
N SER A 140 12.43 -9.07 -21.25
CA SER A 140 13.82 -9.57 -21.34
C SER A 140 14.27 -10.36 -20.11
N ALA A 141 13.65 -10.10 -18.95
CA ALA A 141 13.83 -10.88 -17.73
C ALA A 141 12.57 -10.77 -16.87
N LYS A 142 12.43 -11.64 -15.87
CA LYS A 142 11.40 -11.49 -14.84
C LYS A 142 11.65 -10.25 -13.99
N ASN A 143 10.58 -9.54 -13.66
CA ASN A 143 10.62 -8.31 -12.88
C ASN A 143 9.29 -8.06 -12.15
N ILE A 144 9.35 -7.40 -11.00
CA ILE A 144 8.18 -7.10 -10.15
C ILE A 144 8.26 -5.67 -9.60
N ASP A 145 7.22 -5.25 -8.89
CA ASP A 145 7.18 -4.05 -8.04
C ASP A 145 7.57 -2.76 -8.79
N SER A 146 6.80 -2.45 -9.84
CA SER A 146 6.97 -1.23 -10.63
C SER A 146 6.66 0.03 -9.83
N PHE A 147 7.52 1.04 -9.96
CA PHE A 147 7.25 2.42 -9.56
C PHE A 147 7.70 3.37 -10.67
N LEU A 148 6.73 4.01 -11.32
CA LEU A 148 6.97 5.01 -12.34
C LEU A 148 7.10 6.39 -11.71
N PHE A 149 8.25 7.02 -11.91
CA PHE A 149 8.57 8.36 -11.45
C PHE A 149 8.72 9.30 -12.64
N LYS A 150 8.14 10.49 -12.57
CA LYS A 150 8.32 11.56 -13.56
C LYS A 150 9.15 12.67 -12.92
N ASP A 151 10.24 13.03 -13.58
CA ASP A 151 11.14 14.07 -13.10
C ASP A 151 10.75 15.45 -13.66
N ASP A 152 11.33 16.51 -13.09
CA ASP A 152 11.07 17.91 -13.45
C ASP A 152 11.51 18.23 -14.89
N ASP A 153 12.46 17.47 -15.44
CA ASP A 153 12.91 17.58 -16.84
C ASP A 153 11.90 16.96 -17.84
N GLY A 154 10.82 16.36 -17.33
CA GLY A 154 9.77 15.72 -18.11
C GLY A 154 10.07 14.29 -18.54
N LYS A 155 11.22 13.72 -18.16
CA LYS A 155 11.54 12.30 -18.37
C LYS A 155 10.85 11.43 -17.32
N TYR A 156 10.73 10.16 -17.68
CA TYR A 156 10.15 9.14 -16.82
C TYR A 156 11.20 8.09 -16.51
N TYR A 157 11.12 7.53 -15.31
CA TYR A 157 12.01 6.50 -14.82
C TYR A 157 11.17 5.40 -14.20
N LEU A 158 11.39 4.17 -14.64
CA LEU A 158 10.81 3.00 -14.01
C LEU A 158 11.82 2.45 -13.02
N TYR A 159 11.43 2.41 -11.76
CA TYR A 159 12.09 1.61 -10.73
C TYR A 159 11.33 0.30 -10.60
N HIS A 160 12.04 -0.80 -10.50
CA HIS A 160 11.45 -2.13 -10.36
C HIS A 160 12.46 -3.10 -9.78
N VAL A 161 11.98 -4.29 -9.43
CA VAL A 161 12.82 -5.39 -8.97
C VAL A 161 13.23 -6.26 -10.15
N ARG A 162 14.50 -6.67 -10.20
CA ARG A 162 14.95 -7.82 -10.99
C ARG A 162 15.66 -8.84 -10.12
N PHE A 163 15.66 -10.09 -10.59
CA PHE A 163 16.21 -11.21 -9.85
C PHE A 163 17.67 -11.47 -10.24
N ASN A 164 18.58 -11.29 -9.28
CA ASN A 164 20.01 -11.55 -9.45
C ASN A 164 20.55 -12.31 -8.23
N LYS A 165 20.10 -13.57 -8.04
CA LYS A 165 20.31 -14.37 -6.81
C LYS A 165 19.73 -13.69 -5.56
N GLY A 166 18.61 -13.00 -5.74
CA GLY A 166 17.92 -12.16 -4.76
C GLY A 166 17.09 -11.09 -5.49
N ASN A 167 16.31 -10.32 -4.74
CA ASN A 167 15.58 -9.15 -5.27
C ASN A 167 16.46 -7.92 -5.11
N TYR A 168 16.69 -7.19 -6.20
CA TYR A 168 17.43 -5.93 -6.20
C TYR A 168 16.67 -4.88 -6.98
N LEU A 169 16.87 -3.61 -6.63
CA LEU A 169 16.26 -2.49 -7.31
C LEU A 169 17.05 -2.09 -8.54
N TRP A 170 16.33 -1.97 -9.64
CA TRP A 170 16.82 -1.53 -10.94
C TRP A 170 16.08 -0.28 -11.36
N VAL A 171 16.72 0.51 -12.21
CA VAL A 171 16.12 1.70 -12.81
C VAL A 171 16.45 1.74 -14.29
N ALA A 172 15.50 2.21 -15.09
CA ALA A 172 15.68 2.55 -16.49
C ALA A 172 14.87 3.81 -16.83
N GLU A 173 15.32 4.58 -17.81
CA GLU A 173 14.48 5.59 -18.43
C GLU A 173 13.29 4.90 -19.11
N PHE A 174 12.11 5.49 -18.98
CA PHE A 174 10.84 4.95 -19.46
C PHE A 174 10.27 5.81 -20.59
N ASP A 175 9.89 5.18 -21.70
CA ASP A 175 9.18 5.85 -22.79
C ASP A 175 7.67 5.69 -22.57
N ILE A 176 7.05 6.73 -21.98
CA ILE A 176 5.60 6.75 -21.68
C ILE A 176 4.72 6.58 -22.92
N LYS A 177 5.20 6.93 -24.11
CA LYS A 177 4.44 6.78 -25.36
C LYS A 177 4.47 5.34 -25.85
N LYS A 178 5.62 4.67 -25.72
CA LYS A 178 5.79 3.26 -26.09
C LYS A 178 5.28 2.29 -25.02
N GLY A 179 5.23 2.73 -23.76
CA GLY A 179 4.89 1.90 -22.61
C GLY A 179 5.98 0.88 -22.28
N SER A 180 7.24 1.21 -22.55
CA SER A 180 8.40 0.33 -22.35
C SER A 180 9.60 1.11 -21.81
N ILE A 181 10.53 0.42 -21.15
CA ILE A 181 11.83 1.00 -20.78
C ILE A 181 12.73 1.20 -22.01
N LYS A 182 13.77 2.02 -21.86
CA LYS A 182 14.93 2.12 -22.73
C LYS A 182 16.02 1.15 -22.26
N PRO A 183 16.20 -0.03 -22.90
CA PRO A 183 17.06 -1.09 -22.36
C PRO A 183 18.51 -0.68 -22.13
N GLU A 184 19.04 0.23 -22.95
CA GLU A 184 20.40 0.76 -22.85
C GLU A 184 20.66 1.58 -21.58
N THR A 185 19.60 2.03 -20.89
CA THR A 185 19.69 2.80 -19.65
C THR A 185 19.50 1.95 -18.39
N LEU A 186 19.10 0.68 -18.57
CA LEU A 186 18.76 -0.21 -17.47
C LEU A 186 19.99 -0.57 -16.64
N LYS A 187 19.91 -0.35 -15.32
CA LYS A 187 20.96 -0.75 -14.39
C LYS A 187 20.43 -1.10 -12.99
N GLN A 188 21.13 -1.99 -12.30
CA GLN A 188 20.96 -2.17 -10.86
C GLN A 188 21.42 -0.89 -10.16
N CYS A 189 20.63 -0.38 -9.22
CA CYS A 189 20.91 0.89 -8.56
C CYS A 189 21.10 0.78 -7.04
N MET A 190 20.73 -0.37 -6.45
CA MET A 190 20.88 -0.63 -5.02
C MET A 190 21.33 -2.06 -4.77
N ASP A 191 22.01 -2.27 -3.65
CA ASP A 191 22.46 -3.56 -3.13
C ASP A 191 22.05 -3.72 -1.66
N CYS A 192 21.93 -4.95 -1.16
CA CYS A 192 21.78 -5.22 0.28
C CYS A 192 23.15 -5.10 0.97
N THR A 193 23.38 -4.02 1.69
CA THR A 193 24.67 -3.67 2.34
C THR A 193 24.55 -3.46 3.84
N GLU A 194 23.32 -3.30 4.36
CA GLU A 194 23.08 -2.99 5.77
C GLU A 194 22.61 -4.23 6.54
N PRO A 195 23.00 -4.42 7.81
CA PRO A 195 22.61 -5.60 8.59
C PRO A 195 21.09 -5.81 8.71
N TRP A 196 20.31 -4.73 8.78
CA TRP A 196 18.85 -4.81 8.93
C TRP A 196 18.15 -5.36 7.67
N GLU A 197 18.81 -5.36 6.52
CA GLU A 197 18.24 -5.78 5.24
C GLU A 197 18.25 -7.30 5.06
N LYS A 198 18.91 -8.02 5.98
CA LYS A 198 19.03 -9.48 5.94
C LYS A 198 19.12 -10.07 7.35
N THR A 199 17.99 -10.13 8.02
CA THR A 199 17.86 -10.75 9.34
C THR A 199 17.70 -12.28 9.22
N PRO A 200 18.07 -13.05 10.25
CA PRO A 200 18.01 -14.51 10.22
C PRO A 200 16.62 -15.10 10.50
N ASN A 201 15.61 -14.25 10.78
CA ASN A 201 14.27 -14.69 11.21
C ASN A 201 13.42 -15.32 10.10
N TYR A 202 13.90 -15.28 8.85
CA TYR A 202 13.33 -16.03 7.74
C TYR A 202 14.43 -16.37 6.73
N LYS A 203 14.52 -17.63 6.32
CA LYS A 203 15.54 -18.07 5.36
C LYS A 203 15.12 -17.71 3.93
N SER A 204 15.78 -16.71 3.35
CA SER A 204 15.61 -16.32 1.95
C SER A 204 16.93 -15.88 1.32
N ALA A 205 16.94 -15.74 -0.01
CA ALA A 205 17.92 -14.88 -0.69
C ALA A 205 17.76 -13.42 -0.19
N PRO A 206 18.75 -12.53 -0.41
CA PRO A 206 18.58 -11.11 -0.16
C PRO A 206 17.35 -10.56 -0.89
N VAL A 207 16.57 -9.74 -0.20
CA VAL A 207 15.37 -9.12 -0.77
C VAL A 207 15.46 -7.62 -0.53
N MET A 208 15.41 -6.86 -1.62
CA MET A 208 15.17 -5.43 -1.68
C MET A 208 14.11 -5.16 -2.76
N GLU A 209 12.98 -4.57 -2.37
CA GLU A 209 11.79 -4.48 -3.21
C GLU A 209 10.87 -3.30 -2.85
N GLY A 210 9.70 -3.20 -3.50
CA GLY A 210 8.74 -2.12 -3.27
C GLY A 210 9.33 -0.70 -3.35
N PRO A 211 9.96 -0.30 -4.47
CA PRO A 211 10.57 1.02 -4.60
C PRO A 211 9.49 2.11 -4.57
N THR A 212 9.80 3.24 -3.92
CA THR A 212 9.04 4.48 -4.03
C THR A 212 10.01 5.66 -4.11
N VAL A 213 9.82 6.54 -5.09
CA VAL A 213 10.73 7.68 -5.31
C VAL A 213 10.02 9.00 -5.16
N MET A 214 10.57 9.84 -4.28
CA MET A 214 10.17 11.22 -4.08
C MET A 214 11.33 12.15 -4.41
N LYS A 215 11.02 13.35 -4.90
CA LYS A 215 12.01 14.42 -5.09
C LYS A 215 11.64 15.60 -4.21
N TRP A 216 12.52 15.95 -3.28
CA TRP A 216 12.34 17.10 -2.39
C TRP A 216 13.59 17.97 -2.44
N ASP A 217 13.40 19.26 -2.71
CA ASP A 217 14.47 20.26 -2.77
C ASP A 217 15.67 19.84 -3.65
N GLY A 218 15.39 19.23 -4.80
CA GLY A 218 16.41 18.78 -5.75
C GLY A 218 17.11 17.47 -5.40
N VAL A 219 16.77 16.84 -4.26
CA VAL A 219 17.31 15.55 -3.83
C VAL A 219 16.28 14.45 -4.07
N TYR A 220 16.72 13.32 -4.61
CA TYR A 220 15.90 12.13 -4.80
C TYR A 220 15.97 11.25 -3.56
N TYR A 221 14.83 10.74 -3.12
CA TYR A 221 14.66 9.85 -1.98
C TYR A 221 14.00 8.57 -2.48
N LEU A 222 14.74 7.45 -2.45
CA LEU A 222 14.26 6.12 -2.80
C LEU A 222 13.97 5.36 -1.52
N PHE A 223 12.69 5.19 -1.21
CA PHE A 223 12.21 4.27 -0.18
C PHE A 223 12.16 2.86 -0.74
N TYR A 224 12.49 1.89 0.10
CA TYR A 224 12.47 0.48 -0.30
C TYR A 224 12.26 -0.41 0.92
N SER A 225 11.70 -1.58 0.68
CA SER A 225 11.56 -2.63 1.69
C SER A 225 12.68 -3.65 1.57
N ALA A 226 13.09 -4.23 2.70
CA ALA A 226 14.07 -5.31 2.73
C ALA A 226 13.64 -6.46 3.64
N ASN A 227 14.32 -7.60 3.48
CA ASN A 227 13.93 -8.94 3.94
C ASN A 227 12.76 -9.53 3.13
N HIS A 228 12.55 -10.84 3.20
CA HIS A 228 11.38 -11.47 2.58
C HIS A 228 10.11 -11.09 3.34
N PHE A 229 8.97 -10.82 2.69
CA PHE A 229 7.74 -10.35 3.36
C PHE A 229 7.20 -11.26 4.48
N MET A 230 7.52 -12.56 4.45
CA MET A 230 7.20 -13.52 5.52
C MET A 230 8.04 -13.33 6.79
N ASN A 231 9.15 -12.59 6.69
CA ASN A 231 10.00 -12.26 7.81
C ASN A 231 9.31 -11.21 8.69
N ILE A 232 9.30 -11.45 10.00
CA ILE A 232 8.77 -10.51 10.99
C ILE A 232 9.54 -9.17 10.99
N ASP A 233 10.79 -9.17 10.55
CA ASP A 233 11.63 -7.97 10.40
C ASP A 233 11.56 -7.34 8.99
N TYR A 234 10.58 -7.71 8.16
CA TYR A 234 10.28 -6.93 6.94
C TYR A 234 10.10 -5.46 7.33
N SER A 235 10.84 -4.59 6.65
CA SER A 235 11.07 -3.20 7.10
C SER A 235 11.37 -2.29 5.93
N VAL A 236 11.14 -0.99 6.12
CA VAL A 236 11.37 0.07 5.12
C VAL A 236 12.55 0.94 5.54
N GLY A 237 13.47 1.15 4.60
CA GLY A 237 14.53 2.15 4.69
C GLY A 237 14.44 3.11 3.52
N TYR A 238 15.38 4.06 3.45
CA TYR A 238 15.53 4.92 2.28
C TYR A 238 16.98 5.27 1.98
N ALA A 239 17.21 5.66 0.74
CA ALA A 239 18.47 6.17 0.25
C ALA A 239 18.26 7.49 -0.51
N THR A 240 19.31 8.30 -0.59
CA THR A 240 19.28 9.60 -1.28
C THR A 240 20.25 9.65 -2.45
N ALA A 241 19.90 10.40 -3.49
CA ALA A 241 20.77 10.65 -4.64
C ALA A 241 20.59 12.06 -5.20
N SER A 242 21.54 12.51 -6.03
CA SER A 242 21.46 13.74 -6.82
C SER A 242 20.96 13.51 -8.25
N SER A 243 20.67 12.26 -8.61
CA SER A 243 20.22 11.83 -9.93
C SER A 243 19.22 10.68 -9.78
N PRO A 244 18.22 10.53 -10.67
CA PRO A 244 17.29 9.40 -10.63
C PRO A 244 18.00 8.05 -10.86
N PHE A 245 19.22 8.08 -11.41
CA PHE A 245 20.03 6.89 -11.59
C PHE A 245 20.94 6.57 -10.39
N GLY A 246 20.91 7.36 -9.31
CA GLY A 246 21.92 7.29 -8.26
C GLY A 246 23.25 7.96 -8.65
N PRO A 247 24.38 7.62 -7.98
CA PRO A 247 24.50 6.58 -6.96
C PRO A 247 23.67 6.93 -5.72
N TRP A 248 23.08 5.89 -5.13
CA TRP A 248 22.21 6.03 -3.97
C TRP A 248 23.00 5.82 -2.68
N LYS A 249 22.86 6.75 -1.74
CA LYS A 249 23.47 6.66 -0.40
C LYS A 249 22.38 6.34 0.61
N LYS A 250 22.45 5.16 1.24
CA LYS A 250 21.50 4.76 2.29
C LYS A 250 21.58 5.71 3.48
N HIS A 251 20.42 6.03 4.04
CA HIS A 251 20.37 6.92 5.18
C HIS A 251 20.60 6.13 6.48
N PRO A 252 21.49 6.58 7.38
CA PRO A 252 21.91 5.83 8.56
C PRO A 252 20.83 5.62 9.62
N ASN A 253 19.72 6.35 9.56
CA ASN A 253 18.57 6.13 10.44
C ASN A 253 17.60 5.05 9.93
N SER A 254 17.90 4.40 8.80
CA SER A 254 17.12 3.26 8.30
C SER A 254 17.34 2.02 9.19
N PRO A 255 16.32 1.16 9.38
CA PRO A 255 14.97 1.28 8.83
C PRO A 255 14.11 2.29 9.59
N ILE A 256 13.23 2.99 8.85
CA ILE A 256 12.29 3.98 9.39
C ILE A 256 10.91 3.39 9.70
N ILE A 257 10.58 2.23 9.11
CA ILE A 257 9.41 1.42 9.45
C ILE A 257 9.91 0.02 9.75
N HIS A 258 9.62 -0.46 10.95
CA HIS A 258 9.99 -1.78 11.45
C HIS A 258 9.06 -2.12 12.62
N ARG A 259 8.85 -3.40 12.92
CA ARG A 259 7.96 -3.83 14.02
C ARG A 259 8.31 -3.21 15.38
N SER A 260 9.58 -2.92 15.65
CA SER A 260 10.00 -2.25 16.89
C SER A 260 9.63 -0.75 16.95
N LEU A 261 9.27 -0.17 15.80
CA LEU A 261 8.85 1.23 15.68
C LEU A 261 7.33 1.33 15.64
N VAL A 262 6.66 0.50 14.84
CA VAL A 262 5.20 0.60 14.58
C VAL A 262 4.36 -0.50 15.25
N GLY A 263 5.00 -1.44 15.96
CA GLY A 263 4.33 -2.41 16.84
C GLY A 263 3.76 -3.67 16.17
N GLU A 264 3.86 -3.83 14.85
CA GLU A 264 3.30 -4.99 14.13
C GLU A 264 4.36 -5.68 13.23
N ASN A 265 4.34 -7.02 13.18
CA ASN A 265 5.29 -7.81 12.39
C ASN A 265 5.14 -7.55 10.88
N GLY A 266 6.25 -7.69 10.16
CA GLY A 266 6.25 -7.68 8.70
C GLY A 266 5.87 -6.32 8.10
N SER A 267 6.30 -5.24 8.73
CA SER A 267 5.92 -3.87 8.40
C SER A 267 6.70 -3.31 7.21
N GLY A 268 6.16 -3.42 6.00
CA GLY A 268 6.82 -2.93 4.80
C GLY A 268 5.93 -2.93 3.56
N HIS A 269 6.56 -2.77 2.39
CA HIS A 269 6.02 -2.50 1.06
C HIS A 269 4.89 -1.50 1.05
N GLY A 270 5.11 -0.37 0.38
CA GLY A 270 4.12 0.69 0.39
C GLY A 270 4.51 1.85 -0.48
N ASP A 271 3.90 2.98 -0.22
CA ASP A 271 4.02 4.19 -1.04
C ASP A 271 3.97 5.45 -0.18
N VAL A 272 4.60 6.52 -0.67
CA VAL A 272 4.60 7.85 -0.06
C VAL A 272 3.59 8.72 -0.80
N PHE A 273 2.71 9.36 -0.05
CA PHE A 273 1.75 10.30 -0.60
C PHE A 273 1.66 11.57 0.24
N LYS A 274 1.27 12.67 -0.40
CA LYS A 274 0.96 13.93 0.29
C LYS A 274 -0.53 13.96 0.62
N GLY A 275 -0.86 14.11 1.90
CA GLY A 275 -2.22 14.18 2.41
C GLY A 275 -2.95 15.47 1.99
N LEU A 276 -4.28 15.48 2.17
CA LEU A 276 -5.11 16.67 1.97
C LEU A 276 -4.77 17.79 2.97
N ASP A 277 -4.17 17.44 4.11
CA ASP A 277 -3.64 18.35 5.12
C ASP A 277 -2.23 18.91 4.78
N GLY A 278 -1.66 18.50 3.65
CA GLY A 278 -0.34 18.91 3.19
C GLY A 278 0.84 18.17 3.83
N LYS A 279 0.60 17.23 4.76
CA LYS A 279 1.64 16.38 5.35
C LYS A 279 1.98 15.20 4.43
N TYR A 280 3.14 14.59 4.65
CA TYR A 280 3.48 13.34 3.96
C TYR A 280 3.13 12.14 4.85
N TYR A 281 2.68 11.07 4.21
CA TYR A 281 2.32 9.81 4.85
C TYR A 281 2.99 8.66 4.09
N TYR A 282 3.18 7.54 4.77
CA TYR A 282 3.58 6.28 4.17
C TYR A 282 2.46 5.27 4.40
N VAL A 283 1.85 4.76 3.32
CA VAL A 283 0.94 3.61 3.39
C VAL A 283 1.77 2.35 3.26
N TYR A 284 1.53 1.32 4.07
CA TYR A 284 2.29 0.07 4.06
C TYR A 284 1.41 -1.10 4.50
N HIS A 285 1.94 -2.33 4.45
CA HIS A 285 1.25 -3.47 5.03
C HIS A 285 1.98 -4.06 6.23
N VAL A 286 1.25 -4.84 7.02
CA VAL A 286 1.74 -5.65 8.14
C VAL A 286 1.20 -7.08 8.05
N HIS A 287 1.77 -8.01 8.80
CA HIS A 287 1.20 -9.36 8.95
C HIS A 287 -0.21 -9.30 9.54
N ARG A 288 -1.03 -10.33 9.30
CA ARG A 288 -2.38 -10.44 9.87
C ARG A 288 -2.36 -10.38 11.41
N SER A 289 -1.44 -11.13 12.00
CA SER A 289 -1.20 -11.24 13.44
C SER A 289 0.23 -11.70 13.70
N ASP A 290 0.62 -11.83 14.97
CA ASP A 290 1.95 -12.30 15.35
C ASP A 290 2.26 -13.74 14.90
N SER A 291 1.24 -14.54 14.62
CA SER A 291 1.35 -15.94 14.22
C SER A 291 0.90 -16.23 12.79
N THR A 292 0.36 -15.24 12.08
CA THR A 292 -0.22 -15.43 10.75
C THR A 292 0.16 -14.29 9.81
N VAL A 293 0.82 -14.61 8.69
CA VAL A 293 1.26 -13.60 7.71
C VAL A 293 0.09 -13.01 6.91
N SER A 294 -0.77 -13.88 6.36
CA SER A 294 -1.78 -13.50 5.35
C SER A 294 -3.24 -13.71 5.81
N PRO A 295 -4.21 -12.95 5.27
CA PRO A 295 -4.00 -11.74 4.45
C PRO A 295 -3.31 -10.64 5.26
N ARG A 296 -2.39 -9.92 4.59
CA ARG A 296 -1.66 -8.80 5.18
C ARG A 296 -2.62 -7.60 5.33
N LYS A 297 -2.42 -6.78 6.36
CA LYS A 297 -3.30 -5.65 6.71
C LYS A 297 -2.66 -4.33 6.29
N THR A 298 -3.45 -3.38 5.81
CA THR A 298 -2.97 -2.03 5.46
C THR A 298 -2.81 -1.16 6.70
N ARG A 299 -1.78 -0.32 6.71
CA ARG A 299 -1.51 0.73 7.69
C ARG A 299 -1.08 2.01 7.00
N ILE A 300 -1.28 3.13 7.67
CA ILE A 300 -0.81 4.43 7.22
C ILE A 300 -0.09 5.09 8.39
N VAL A 301 1.06 5.70 8.16
CA VAL A 301 1.79 6.42 9.20
C VAL A 301 2.23 7.79 8.69
N PRO A 302 2.09 8.89 9.47
CA PRO A 302 2.63 10.18 9.10
C PRO A 302 4.16 10.12 9.02
N LEU A 303 4.73 10.73 7.98
CA LEU A 303 6.16 10.96 7.88
C LEU A 303 6.53 12.29 8.55
N ILE A 304 7.61 12.26 9.32
CA ILE A 304 8.24 13.42 9.93
C ILE A 304 9.50 13.72 9.12
N LEU A 305 9.49 14.84 8.39
CA LEU A 305 10.62 15.30 7.59
C LEU A 305 11.33 16.44 8.33
N LYS A 306 12.58 16.23 8.75
CA LYS A 306 13.41 17.27 9.38
C LYS A 306 14.63 17.57 8.51
N LYS A 307 14.69 18.77 7.93
CA LYS A 307 15.81 19.16 7.07
C LYS A 307 17.10 19.26 7.90
N GLY A 308 18.11 18.49 7.53
CA GLY A 308 19.45 18.54 8.12
C GLY A 308 20.23 19.76 7.64
N ASN A 309 21.35 20.05 8.31
CA ASN A 309 22.25 21.13 7.93
C ASN A 309 22.93 20.89 6.57
N ASP A 310 22.97 19.65 6.11
CA ASP A 310 23.43 19.23 4.79
C ASP A 310 22.37 19.38 3.68
N GLY A 311 21.18 19.87 4.04
CA GLY A 311 20.05 20.02 3.12
C GLY A 311 19.26 18.74 2.86
N ILE A 312 19.66 17.61 3.44
CA ILE A 312 18.98 16.32 3.31
C ILE A 312 17.93 16.18 4.42
N TYR A 313 16.73 15.72 4.08
CA TYR A 313 15.70 15.42 5.07
C TYR A 313 16.07 14.15 5.84
N ASN A 314 16.17 14.28 7.16
CA ASN A 314 16.11 13.16 8.09
C ASN A 314 14.64 12.77 8.23
N ILE A 315 14.29 11.62 7.65
CA ILE A 315 12.90 11.12 7.61
C ILE A 315 12.72 10.09 8.71
N THR A 316 11.70 10.27 9.54
CA THR A 316 11.22 9.27 10.51
C THR A 316 9.70 9.15 10.39
N VAL A 317 9.09 8.28 11.17
CA VAL A 317 7.62 8.13 11.23
C VAL A 317 7.07 8.60 12.56
N ASP A 318 5.85 9.13 12.56
CA ASP A 318 5.09 9.42 13.77
C ASP A 318 4.43 8.14 14.29
N LYS A 319 5.21 7.33 15.01
CA LYS A 319 4.79 6.00 15.48
C LYS A 319 3.63 6.02 16.48
N GLU A 320 3.34 7.15 17.12
CA GLU A 320 2.22 7.28 18.06
C GLU A 320 0.89 7.47 17.31
N HIS A 321 0.94 7.84 16.02
CA HIS A 321 -0.22 8.13 15.18
C HIS A 321 -0.32 7.19 13.97
N VAL A 322 0.00 5.90 14.15
CA VAL A 322 -0.26 4.88 13.13
C VAL A 322 -1.76 4.72 12.94
N ILE A 323 -2.23 5.01 11.73
CA ILE A 323 -3.63 4.87 11.33
C ILE A 323 -3.89 3.42 10.92
N LYS A 324 -4.97 2.86 11.47
CA LYS A 324 -5.51 1.53 11.12
C LYS A 324 -6.76 1.74 10.27
N PRO A 325 -6.62 1.86 8.94
CA PRO A 325 -7.75 2.19 8.09
C PRO A 325 -8.76 1.05 8.08
N MET A 326 -10.03 1.44 8.20
CA MET A 326 -11.17 0.55 8.20
C MET A 326 -12.04 0.83 6.96
N TRP A 327 -12.71 -0.19 6.46
CA TRP A 327 -13.64 -0.03 5.33
C TRP A 327 -15.00 -0.67 5.58
N LYS A 328 -16.00 -0.17 4.86
CA LYS A 328 -17.38 -0.67 4.84
C LYS A 328 -17.89 -0.82 3.41
#